data_AF-A0A4Y8V6I5-F1
#
_entry.id   AF-A0A4Y8V6I5-F1
#
_cell.length_a   1.000
_cell.length_b   1.000
_cell.length_c   1.000
_cell.angle_alpha   90.00
_cell.angle_beta   90.00
_cell.angle_gamma   90.00
#
_symmetry.space_group_name_H-M   'P 1'
#
loop_
_entity.id
_entity.type
_entity.pdbx_description
1 polymer ?
#
loop_
_entity_poly.entity_id
_entity_poly.type
_entity_poly.pdbx_seq_one_letter_code
_entity_poly.pdbx_strand_id
1 'polypeptide(L)'
;MMDEQKNLAAWECLDQALFTSSHVKAKDMEKGSTDWDNVYPVSKEETDKMKDLVDEAVRKADDPSDSFFRERVSDLREIISYSYSKHRTWKWSLIFGSIIAACIFWYFGNQDKEDAQKYAKDVTLVENWKKADTTITYDKLDASSELSYQLYERRVQSANAYKLMKLHDLKRNAESYREGMKTAKHSADTAKLDKNIESYKKRMAECEEKMEKYQDEFDEVADMDFDEIQKMALKDTQGLVDDINDSASTKTGWMIYLIILIPLYIISGYPRGYVISAHRRQHGFMRTLQKIGFAVASFFFGSGLLMSLLPDSIVEYHYTSGRVETRNEGNPVNIVILGIKFGLMIAGVLIFCFVSVLIMTIETISGLKRNFNWAAMLNKGKKAPVAVAEAPINARND
;
A
#
# COMPACT_ATOMS: atom_id res chain seq x y z
N MET A 1 13.37 61.72 -29.59
CA MET A 1 12.59 61.83 -28.34
C MET A 1 11.34 60.95 -28.37
N MET A 2 10.42 61.07 -29.34
CA MET A 2 9.19 60.24 -29.35
C MET A 2 9.47 58.75 -29.64
N ASP A 3 10.40 58.44 -30.56
CA ASP A 3 10.76 57.05 -30.88
C ASP A 3 11.62 56.37 -29.78
N GLU A 4 12.45 57.17 -29.10
CA GLU A 4 13.26 56.69 -27.98
C GLU A 4 12.38 56.32 -26.75
N GLN A 5 11.31 57.08 -26.53
CA GLN A 5 10.32 56.82 -25.47
C GLN A 5 9.45 55.59 -25.74
N LYS A 6 9.07 55.34 -27.00
CA LYS A 6 8.29 54.16 -27.37
C LYS A 6 9.09 52.87 -27.25
N ASN A 7 10.37 52.89 -27.65
CA ASN A 7 11.26 51.76 -27.47
C ASN A 7 11.46 51.43 -25.97
N LEU A 8 11.67 52.44 -25.13
CA LEU A 8 11.72 52.27 -23.67
C LEU A 8 10.42 51.64 -23.11
N ALA A 9 9.25 52.13 -23.53
CA ALA A 9 7.97 51.59 -23.09
C ALA A 9 7.74 50.13 -23.55
N ALA A 10 8.27 49.73 -24.71
CA ALA A 10 8.22 48.35 -25.19
C ALA A 10 9.08 47.42 -24.33
N TRP A 11 10.30 47.85 -23.99
CA TRP A 11 11.20 47.11 -23.09
C TRP A 11 10.63 47.00 -21.66
N GLU A 12 10.03 48.06 -21.12
CA GLU A 12 9.34 48.02 -19.83
C GLU A 12 8.21 46.98 -19.80
N CYS A 13 7.46 46.82 -20.89
CA CYS A 13 6.43 45.79 -20.98
C CYS A 13 7.03 44.36 -20.97
N LEU A 14 8.18 44.15 -21.63
CA LEU A 14 8.88 42.85 -21.60
C LEU A 14 9.48 42.55 -20.22
N ASP A 15 10.01 43.54 -19.53
CA ASP A 15 10.53 43.38 -18.17
C ASP A 15 9.39 43.07 -17.19
N GLN A 16 8.24 43.74 -17.32
CA GLN A 16 7.04 43.40 -16.55
C GLN A 16 6.54 41.98 -16.85
N ALA A 17 6.58 41.56 -18.12
CA ALA A 17 6.23 40.19 -18.50
C ALA A 17 7.17 39.17 -17.85
N LEU A 18 8.48 39.44 -17.80
CA LEU A 18 9.49 38.60 -17.16
C LEU A 18 9.20 38.36 -15.67
N PHE A 19 8.65 39.36 -14.98
CA PHE A 19 8.35 39.31 -13.55
C PHE A 19 6.87 39.03 -13.22
N THR A 20 6.10 38.53 -14.19
CA THR A 20 4.67 38.25 -13.99
C THR A 20 4.41 37.02 -13.12
N SER A 21 5.33 36.05 -13.07
CA SER A 21 5.15 34.82 -12.29
C SER A 21 5.33 35.04 -10.79
N SER A 22 4.44 34.42 -9.99
CA SER A 22 4.57 34.38 -8.52
C SER A 22 5.83 33.65 -8.00
N HIS A 23 6.59 32.97 -8.86
CA HIS A 23 7.86 32.35 -8.48
C HIS A 23 9.03 33.35 -8.39
N VAL A 24 8.92 34.51 -9.04
CA VAL A 24 9.95 35.55 -8.99
C VAL A 24 9.98 36.16 -7.59
N LYS A 25 11.14 36.16 -6.95
CA LYS A 25 11.32 36.76 -5.62
C LYS A 25 11.48 38.27 -5.73
N ALA A 26 11.04 39.00 -4.71
CA ALA A 26 11.22 40.47 -4.62
C ALA A 26 12.69 40.90 -4.83
N LYS A 27 13.64 40.17 -4.25
CA LYS A 27 15.09 40.35 -4.46
C LYS A 27 15.54 40.27 -5.93
N ASP A 28 14.90 39.41 -6.72
CA ASP A 28 15.27 39.20 -8.12
C ASP A 28 14.66 40.31 -9.00
N MET A 29 13.48 40.81 -8.62
CA MET A 29 12.89 42.02 -9.20
C MET A 29 13.76 43.26 -8.93
N GLU A 30 14.27 43.43 -7.71
CA GLU A 30 15.20 44.52 -7.34
C GLU A 30 16.52 44.48 -8.13
N LYS A 31 16.94 43.29 -8.58
CA LYS A 31 18.14 43.08 -9.40
C LYS A 31 17.91 43.16 -10.90
N GLY A 32 16.66 43.34 -11.35
CA GLY A 32 16.31 43.37 -12.77
C GLY A 32 16.62 42.07 -13.53
N SER A 33 16.84 40.96 -12.83
CA SER A 33 17.15 39.68 -13.45
C SER A 33 16.68 38.52 -12.59
N THR A 34 16.10 37.49 -13.21
CA THR A 34 15.66 36.27 -12.54
C THR A 34 16.08 35.05 -13.34
N ASP A 35 16.12 33.89 -12.67
CA ASP A 35 16.31 32.62 -13.34
C ASP A 35 15.09 32.33 -14.23
N TRP A 36 15.34 31.94 -15.48
CA TRP A 36 14.30 31.63 -16.47
C TRP A 36 13.30 30.58 -15.98
N ASP A 37 13.76 29.68 -15.13
CA ASP A 37 12.94 28.68 -14.45
C ASP A 37 11.83 29.27 -13.56
N ASN A 38 12.00 30.51 -13.07
CA ASN A 38 11.04 31.22 -12.24
C ASN A 38 10.10 32.13 -13.06
N VAL A 39 10.39 32.33 -14.35
CA VAL A 39 9.57 33.16 -15.25
C VAL A 39 8.27 32.45 -15.59
N TYR A 40 8.23 31.12 -15.56
CA TYR A 40 7.03 30.35 -15.87
C TYR A 40 5.83 30.73 -14.99
N PRO A 41 4.69 31.18 -15.57
CA PRO A 41 3.46 31.49 -14.84
C PRO A 41 2.92 30.32 -14.02
N VAL A 42 2.26 30.59 -12.90
CA VAL A 42 1.64 29.56 -12.03
C VAL A 42 0.13 29.45 -12.16
N SER A 43 -0.50 30.39 -12.86
CA SER A 43 -1.94 30.40 -13.05
C SER A 43 -2.31 30.80 -14.47
N LYS A 44 -3.59 30.59 -14.81
CA LYS A 44 -4.12 31.05 -16.09
C LYS A 44 -4.08 32.58 -16.14
N GLU A 45 -4.42 33.24 -15.04
CA GLU A 45 -4.44 34.70 -14.92
C GLU A 45 -3.05 35.31 -15.14
N GLU A 46 -2.00 34.71 -14.57
CA GLU A 46 -0.62 35.14 -14.83
C GLU A 46 -0.18 34.86 -16.27
N THR A 47 -0.62 33.74 -16.85
CA THR A 47 -0.33 33.42 -18.26
C THR A 47 -1.01 34.42 -19.20
N ASP A 48 -2.29 34.74 -18.93
CA ASP A 48 -3.07 35.72 -19.68
C ASP A 48 -2.41 37.11 -19.56
N LYS A 49 -2.02 37.53 -18.34
CA LYS A 49 -1.32 38.82 -18.11
C LYS A 49 0.02 38.90 -18.83
N MET A 50 0.83 37.84 -18.78
CA MET A 50 2.12 37.79 -19.47
C MET A 50 1.93 37.91 -20.99
N LYS A 51 0.91 37.25 -21.54
CA LYS A 51 0.56 37.34 -22.96
C LYS A 51 0.17 38.76 -23.35
N ASP A 52 -0.70 39.40 -22.58
CA ASP A 52 -1.15 40.76 -22.85
C ASP A 52 0.03 41.76 -22.84
N LEU A 53 0.96 41.62 -21.90
CA LEU A 53 2.18 42.44 -21.81
C LEU A 53 3.13 42.24 -23.01
N VAL A 54 3.30 40.99 -23.47
CA VAL A 54 4.14 40.68 -24.65
C VAL A 54 3.48 41.22 -25.92
N ASP A 55 2.17 41.07 -26.07
CA ASP A 55 1.45 41.61 -27.24
C ASP A 55 1.44 43.14 -27.23
N GLU A 56 1.37 43.78 -26.06
CA GLU A 56 1.50 45.23 -25.91
C GLU A 56 2.93 45.73 -26.22
N ALA A 57 3.96 45.00 -25.81
CA ALA A 57 5.35 45.31 -26.12
C ALA A 57 5.60 45.31 -27.63
N VAL A 58 5.13 44.26 -28.34
CA VAL A 58 5.25 44.17 -29.80
C VAL A 58 4.51 45.30 -30.51
N ARG A 59 3.35 45.74 -29.98
CA ARG A 59 2.59 46.86 -30.55
C ARG A 59 3.26 48.22 -30.36
N LYS A 60 4.03 48.40 -29.27
CA LYS A 60 4.72 49.65 -28.93
C LYS A 60 6.13 49.76 -29.52
N ALA A 61 6.72 48.66 -29.97
CA ALA A 61 8.06 48.63 -30.51
C ALA A 61 8.19 49.40 -31.83
N ASP A 62 9.18 50.30 -31.92
CA ASP A 62 9.46 51.05 -33.15
C ASP A 62 10.30 50.25 -34.16
N ASP A 63 11.20 49.38 -33.71
CA ASP A 63 11.90 48.39 -34.53
C ASP A 63 11.70 46.97 -33.99
N PRO A 64 10.63 46.26 -34.45
CA PRO A 64 10.37 44.88 -34.07
C PRO A 64 11.41 43.87 -34.60
N SER A 65 12.35 44.30 -35.44
CA SER A 65 13.36 43.46 -36.06
C SER A 65 14.69 43.41 -35.30
N ASP A 66 14.84 44.23 -34.26
CA ASP A 66 15.97 44.18 -33.33
C ASP A 66 16.16 42.75 -32.78
N SER A 67 17.39 42.24 -32.86
CA SER A 67 17.68 40.84 -32.56
C SER A 67 17.43 40.49 -31.10
N PHE A 68 17.78 41.38 -30.17
CA PHE A 68 17.62 41.15 -28.73
C PHE A 68 16.16 41.24 -28.30
N PHE A 69 15.43 42.22 -28.84
CA PHE A 69 13.99 42.36 -28.61
C PHE A 69 13.23 41.13 -29.13
N ARG A 70 13.54 40.69 -30.35
CA ARG A 70 12.90 39.52 -30.97
C ARG A 70 13.19 38.23 -30.22
N GLU A 71 14.42 38.04 -29.76
CA GLU A 71 14.80 36.89 -28.94
C GLU A 71 13.98 36.86 -27.64
N ARG A 72 13.92 37.98 -26.91
CA ARG A 72 13.13 38.07 -25.66
C ARG A 72 11.64 37.82 -25.87
N VAL A 73 11.05 38.37 -26.94
CA VAL A 73 9.66 38.10 -27.32
C VAL A 73 9.45 36.63 -27.65
N SER A 74 10.39 36.02 -28.39
CA SER A 74 10.34 34.60 -28.74
C SER A 74 10.35 33.72 -27.49
N ASP A 75 11.27 33.98 -26.56
CA ASP A 75 11.41 33.21 -25.31
C ASP A 75 10.13 33.30 -24.46
N LEU A 76 9.59 34.51 -24.28
CA LEU A 76 8.35 34.69 -23.50
C LEU A 76 7.15 34.05 -24.19
N ARG A 77 7.07 34.10 -25.54
CA ARG A 77 6.03 33.40 -26.30
C ARG A 77 6.14 31.88 -26.20
N GLU A 78 7.34 31.33 -26.15
CA GLU A 78 7.57 29.92 -25.89
C GLU A 78 7.06 29.53 -24.50
N ILE A 79 7.37 30.33 -23.48
CA ILE A 79 6.86 30.13 -22.10
C ILE A 79 5.34 30.19 -22.05
N ILE A 80 4.70 31.15 -22.73
CA ILE A 80 3.24 31.25 -22.83
C ILE A 80 2.65 30.01 -23.51
N SER A 81 3.22 29.60 -24.66
CA SER A 81 2.79 28.42 -25.41
C SER A 81 2.89 27.14 -24.56
N TYR A 82 4.02 26.95 -23.89
CA TYR A 82 4.21 25.88 -22.93
C TYR A 82 3.15 25.91 -21.83
N SER A 83 2.87 27.09 -21.27
CA SER A 83 1.96 27.27 -20.14
C SER A 83 0.51 26.91 -20.49
N TYR A 84 0.02 27.24 -21.68
CA TYR A 84 -1.33 26.84 -22.14
C TYR A 84 -1.43 25.40 -22.60
N SER A 85 -0.35 24.84 -23.15
CA SER A 85 -0.34 23.47 -23.66
C SER A 85 -0.50 22.44 -22.53
N LYS A 86 -1.10 21.28 -22.88
CA LYS A 86 -1.24 20.15 -21.96
C LYS A 86 -0.03 19.24 -22.09
N HIS A 87 0.51 18.80 -20.96
CA HIS A 87 1.69 17.94 -20.92
C HIS A 87 1.36 16.61 -20.26
N ARG A 88 1.92 15.54 -20.81
CA ARG A 88 1.82 14.21 -20.23
C ARG A 88 2.76 14.10 -19.03
N THR A 89 2.22 13.89 -17.84
CA THR A 89 3.02 13.73 -16.62
C THR A 89 3.00 12.31 -16.04
N TRP A 90 2.12 11.44 -16.54
CA TRP A 90 2.02 10.06 -16.06
C TRP A 90 3.22 9.20 -16.47
N LYS A 91 3.55 8.19 -15.65
CA LYS A 91 4.73 7.34 -15.85
C LYS A 91 4.35 5.86 -15.99
N TRP A 92 4.92 5.21 -17.01
CA TRP A 92 4.71 3.78 -17.26
C TRP A 92 5.13 2.88 -16.10
N SER A 93 6.22 3.22 -15.40
CA SER A 93 6.70 2.41 -14.27
C SER A 93 5.69 2.35 -13.12
N LEU A 94 4.95 3.43 -12.87
CA LEU A 94 3.91 3.46 -11.83
C LEU A 94 2.68 2.65 -12.24
N ILE A 95 2.30 2.73 -13.52
CA ILE A 95 1.21 1.94 -14.10
C ILE A 95 1.56 0.45 -14.00
N PHE A 96 2.77 0.07 -14.41
CA PHE A 96 3.23 -1.31 -14.39
C PHE A 96 3.27 -1.89 -12.97
N GLY A 97 3.81 -1.15 -11.99
CA GLY A 97 3.80 -1.57 -10.59
C GLY A 97 2.38 -1.75 -10.03
N SER A 98 1.43 -0.94 -10.48
CA SER A 98 0.03 -1.05 -10.06
C SER A 98 -0.70 -2.21 -10.73
N ILE A 99 -0.35 -2.55 -11.99
CA ILE A 99 -0.87 -3.74 -12.67
C ILE A 99 -0.36 -5.00 -11.96
N ILE A 100 0.93 -5.06 -11.63
CA ILE A 100 1.47 -6.19 -10.86
C ILE A 100 0.75 -6.32 -9.52
N ALA A 101 0.56 -5.21 -8.79
CA ALA A 101 -0.20 -5.21 -7.54
C ALA A 101 -1.62 -5.77 -7.73
N ALA A 102 -2.32 -5.36 -8.79
CA ALA A 102 -3.66 -5.85 -9.09
C ALA A 102 -3.66 -7.36 -9.37
N CYS A 103 -2.68 -7.88 -10.12
CA CYS A 103 -2.51 -9.31 -10.36
C CYS A 103 -2.23 -10.09 -9.06
N ILE A 104 -1.41 -9.54 -8.17
CA ILE A 104 -1.13 -10.13 -6.85
C ILE A 104 -2.41 -10.23 -6.02
N PHE A 105 -3.17 -9.14 -5.92
CA PHE A 105 -4.44 -9.14 -5.18
C PHE A 105 -5.48 -10.06 -5.80
N TRP A 106 -5.53 -10.16 -7.13
CA TRP A 106 -6.40 -11.10 -7.83
C TRP A 106 -6.03 -12.56 -7.51
N TYR A 107 -4.75 -12.90 -7.59
CA TYR A 107 -4.26 -14.26 -7.33
C TYR A 107 -4.60 -14.70 -5.90
N PHE A 108 -4.17 -13.92 -4.90
CA PHE A 108 -4.42 -14.26 -3.49
C PHE A 108 -5.90 -14.13 -3.11
N GLY A 109 -6.63 -13.20 -3.74
CA GLY A 109 -8.08 -13.08 -3.52
C GLY A 109 -8.86 -14.27 -4.07
N ASN A 110 -8.41 -14.91 -5.14
CA ASN A 110 -9.00 -16.15 -5.63
C ASN A 110 -8.60 -17.35 -4.78
N GLN A 111 -7.35 -17.43 -4.35
CA GLN A 111 -6.89 -18.48 -3.45
C GLN A 111 -7.70 -18.49 -2.15
N ASP A 112 -7.91 -17.33 -1.52
CA ASP A 112 -8.75 -17.24 -0.33
C ASP A 112 -10.20 -17.69 -0.60
N LYS A 113 -10.78 -17.37 -1.77
CA LYS A 113 -12.14 -17.82 -2.12
C LYS A 113 -12.21 -19.33 -2.24
N GLU A 114 -11.19 -19.95 -2.83
CA GLU A 114 -11.08 -21.41 -2.93
C GLU A 114 -10.93 -22.04 -1.53
N ASP A 115 -10.11 -21.45 -0.67
CA ASP A 115 -9.94 -21.89 0.71
C ASP A 115 -11.23 -21.72 1.51
N ALA A 116 -11.93 -20.59 1.41
CA ALA A 116 -13.23 -20.38 2.06
C ALA A 116 -14.26 -21.42 1.62
N GLN A 117 -14.31 -21.77 0.34
CA GLN A 117 -15.18 -22.85 -0.16
C GLN A 117 -14.78 -24.22 0.37
N LYS A 118 -13.48 -24.47 0.55
CA LYS A 118 -12.97 -25.70 1.16
C LYS A 118 -13.40 -25.80 2.62
N TYR A 119 -13.21 -24.75 3.42
CA TYR A 119 -13.59 -24.71 4.83
C TYR A 119 -15.11 -24.62 5.05
N ALA A 120 -15.87 -24.07 4.10
CA ALA A 120 -17.33 -24.13 4.16
C ALA A 120 -17.86 -25.57 4.15
N LYS A 121 -17.15 -26.51 3.49
CA LYS A 121 -17.49 -27.95 3.58
C LYS A 121 -17.29 -28.50 4.98
N ASP A 122 -16.30 -28.01 5.72
CA ASP A 122 -16.07 -28.40 7.12
C ASP A 122 -17.24 -27.95 8.00
N VAL A 123 -17.78 -26.74 7.78
CA VAL A 123 -18.99 -26.28 8.48
C VAL A 123 -20.15 -27.25 8.26
N THR A 124 -20.41 -27.63 7.00
CA THR A 124 -21.46 -28.62 6.69
C THR A 124 -21.19 -29.99 7.32
N LEU A 125 -19.93 -30.42 7.45
CA LEU A 125 -19.60 -31.66 8.16
C LEU A 125 -19.95 -31.57 9.64
N VAL A 126 -19.62 -30.45 10.30
CA VAL A 126 -19.92 -30.21 11.72
C VAL A 126 -21.42 -30.14 11.96
N GLU A 127 -22.19 -29.46 11.09
CA GLU A 127 -23.66 -29.40 11.16
C GLU A 127 -24.31 -30.79 11.12
N ASN A 128 -23.71 -31.73 10.38
CA ASN A 128 -24.22 -33.08 10.18
C ASN A 128 -23.58 -34.14 11.09
N TRP A 129 -22.88 -33.73 12.14
CA TRP A 129 -22.33 -34.69 13.11
C TRP A 129 -23.42 -35.56 13.73
N LYS A 130 -23.13 -36.85 13.85
CA LYS A 130 -23.98 -37.78 14.58
C LYS A 130 -23.77 -37.57 16.07
N LYS A 131 -24.87 -37.50 16.81
CA LYS A 131 -24.84 -37.43 18.28
C LYS A 131 -24.12 -38.65 18.82
N ALA A 132 -23.01 -38.40 19.50
CA ALA A 132 -22.18 -39.40 20.15
C ALA A 132 -21.47 -38.70 21.31
N ASP A 133 -21.84 -39.06 22.54
CA ASP A 133 -21.25 -38.50 23.73
C ASP A 133 -20.01 -39.30 24.14
N THR A 134 -18.95 -38.59 24.54
CA THR A 134 -17.81 -39.21 25.24
C THR A 134 -17.32 -38.32 26.38
N THR A 135 -16.77 -38.99 27.39
CA THR A 135 -16.09 -38.37 28.53
C THR A 135 -14.60 -38.62 28.37
N ILE A 136 -13.80 -37.55 28.34
CA ILE A 136 -12.34 -37.60 28.26
C ILE A 136 -11.80 -37.01 29.56
N THR A 137 -11.03 -37.79 30.31
CA THR A 137 -10.46 -37.38 31.60
C THR A 137 -9.05 -36.81 31.43
N TYR A 138 -8.72 -35.74 32.17
CA TYR A 138 -7.42 -35.04 32.11
C TYR A 138 -6.20 -35.97 32.18
N ASP A 139 -6.20 -36.94 33.09
CA ASP A 139 -5.05 -37.84 33.34
C ASP A 139 -4.73 -38.78 32.18
N LYS A 140 -5.71 -39.09 31.32
CA LYS A 140 -5.54 -40.04 30.21
C LYS A 140 -5.10 -39.37 28.91
N LEU A 141 -5.03 -38.05 28.89
CA LEU A 141 -4.72 -37.28 27.69
C LEU A 141 -3.22 -37.02 27.58
N ASP A 142 -2.60 -37.38 26.47
CA ASP A 142 -1.21 -36.97 26.19
C ASP A 142 -1.17 -35.46 25.89
N ALA A 143 -0.14 -34.76 26.34
CA ALA A 143 0.08 -33.33 26.10
C ALA A 143 1.20 -33.06 25.09
N SER A 144 1.73 -34.12 24.46
CA SER A 144 2.82 -34.01 23.49
C SER A 144 2.45 -33.09 22.31
N SER A 145 3.42 -32.28 21.87
CA SER A 145 3.25 -31.36 20.74
C SER A 145 3.06 -32.09 19.41
N GLU A 146 3.63 -33.28 19.27
CA GLU A 146 3.58 -34.13 18.07
C GLU A 146 2.15 -34.54 17.69
N LEU A 147 1.25 -34.64 18.69
CA LEU A 147 -0.14 -35.05 18.48
C LEU A 147 -1.04 -33.90 17.98
N SER A 148 -0.64 -32.64 18.17
CA SER A 148 -1.49 -31.46 17.92
C SER A 148 -1.96 -31.37 16.46
N TYR A 149 -1.05 -31.60 15.50
CA TYR A 149 -1.37 -31.51 14.06
C TYR A 149 -2.36 -32.59 13.64
N GLN A 150 -2.16 -33.83 14.11
CA GLN A 150 -3.02 -34.95 13.78
C GLN A 150 -4.44 -34.76 14.34
N LEU A 151 -4.55 -34.22 15.55
CA LEU A 151 -5.84 -33.90 16.16
C LEU A 151 -6.54 -32.76 15.43
N TYR A 152 -5.80 -31.72 15.04
CA TYR A 152 -6.34 -30.61 14.28
C TYR A 152 -6.94 -31.07 12.95
N GLU A 153 -6.27 -31.94 12.19
CA GLU A 153 -6.81 -32.46 10.92
C GLU A 153 -8.08 -33.29 11.10
N ARG A 154 -8.19 -34.03 12.21
CA ARG A 154 -9.34 -34.91 12.49
C ARG A 154 -10.51 -34.19 13.16
N ARG A 155 -10.32 -32.95 13.61
CA ARG A 155 -11.31 -32.21 14.43
C ARG A 155 -12.71 -32.16 13.79
N VAL A 156 -12.80 -32.10 12.46
CA VAL A 156 -14.07 -31.96 11.73
C VAL A 156 -14.80 -33.30 11.51
N GLN A 157 -14.17 -34.42 11.88
CA GLN A 157 -14.70 -35.77 11.61
C GLN A 157 -15.81 -36.18 12.60
N SER A 158 -15.78 -35.67 13.84
CA SER A 158 -16.80 -35.94 14.86
C SER A 158 -16.66 -34.99 16.06
N ALA A 159 -17.74 -34.86 16.86
CA ALA A 159 -17.72 -34.12 18.11
C ALA A 159 -16.63 -34.61 19.08
N ASN A 160 -16.40 -35.93 19.15
CA ASN A 160 -15.35 -36.51 20.00
C ASN A 160 -13.95 -36.12 19.54
N ALA A 161 -13.70 -36.10 18.23
CA ALA A 161 -12.41 -35.68 17.69
C ALA A 161 -12.14 -34.20 17.96
N TYR A 162 -13.16 -33.35 17.84
CA TYR A 162 -13.07 -31.93 18.19
C TYR A 162 -12.83 -31.71 19.69
N LYS A 163 -13.63 -32.38 20.54
CA LYS A 163 -13.49 -32.33 22.00
C LYS A 163 -12.09 -32.77 22.42
N LEU A 164 -11.60 -33.87 21.85
CA LEU A 164 -10.24 -34.37 22.09
C LEU A 164 -9.16 -33.34 21.70
N MET A 165 -9.29 -32.71 20.53
CA MET A 165 -8.37 -31.66 20.08
C MET A 165 -8.37 -30.47 21.04
N LYS A 166 -9.55 -29.97 21.44
CA LYS A 166 -9.66 -28.83 22.37
C LYS A 166 -9.06 -29.13 23.74
N LEU A 167 -9.42 -30.27 24.31
CA LEU A 167 -8.88 -30.71 25.58
C LEU A 167 -7.35 -30.89 25.52
N HIS A 168 -6.83 -31.40 24.40
CA HIS A 168 -5.40 -31.56 24.19
C HIS A 168 -4.68 -30.20 24.19
N ASP A 169 -5.20 -29.23 23.43
CA ASP A 169 -4.63 -27.89 23.37
C ASP A 169 -4.65 -27.20 24.73
N LEU A 170 -5.75 -27.31 25.48
CA LEU A 170 -5.88 -26.74 26.83
C LEU A 170 -4.86 -27.36 27.80
N LYS A 171 -4.76 -28.70 27.81
CA LYS A 171 -3.78 -29.42 28.64
C LYS A 171 -2.35 -29.07 28.28
N ARG A 172 -2.01 -29.05 26.98
CA ARG A 172 -0.68 -28.68 26.48
C ARG A 172 -0.30 -27.26 26.91
N ASN A 173 -1.23 -26.33 26.80
CA ASN A 173 -1.00 -24.95 27.25
C ASN A 173 -0.77 -24.90 28.76
N ALA A 174 -1.62 -25.55 29.57
CA ALA A 174 -1.44 -25.62 31.03
C ALA A 174 -0.07 -26.20 31.42
N GLU A 175 0.37 -27.30 30.78
CA GLU A 175 1.69 -27.89 31.01
C GLU A 175 2.84 -26.98 30.58
N SER A 176 2.69 -26.26 29.47
CA SER A 176 3.68 -25.27 29.04
C SER A 176 3.86 -24.15 30.09
N TYR A 177 2.77 -23.65 30.67
CA TYR A 177 2.84 -22.66 31.75
C TYR A 177 3.40 -23.25 33.05
N ARG A 178 3.11 -24.51 33.36
CA ARG A 178 3.72 -25.23 34.49
C ARG A 178 5.24 -25.32 34.35
N GLU A 179 5.76 -25.66 33.17
CA GLU A 179 7.20 -25.67 32.90
C GLU A 179 7.80 -24.25 32.91
N GLY A 180 7.07 -23.25 32.40
CA GLY A 180 7.44 -21.84 32.50
C GLY A 180 7.59 -21.38 33.96
N MET A 181 6.69 -21.81 34.83
CA MET A 181 6.73 -21.54 36.27
C MET A 181 7.93 -22.21 36.93
N LYS A 182 8.23 -23.49 36.63
CA LYS A 182 9.43 -24.18 37.14
C LYS A 182 10.71 -23.46 36.72
N THR A 183 10.78 -23.03 35.46
CA THR A 183 11.92 -22.29 34.92
C THR A 183 12.09 -20.92 35.61
N ALA A 184 10.99 -20.19 35.79
CA ALA A 184 10.98 -18.90 36.49
C ALA A 184 11.39 -19.06 37.97
N LYS A 185 10.92 -20.11 38.64
CA LYS A 185 11.32 -20.44 40.01
C LYS A 185 12.82 -20.71 40.12
N HIS A 186 13.36 -21.59 39.26
CA HIS A 186 14.79 -21.86 39.22
C HIS A 186 15.62 -20.59 38.94
N SER A 187 15.13 -19.73 38.05
CA SER A 187 15.77 -18.44 37.72
C SER A 187 15.72 -17.46 38.90
N ALA A 188 14.64 -17.45 39.69
CA ALA A 188 14.52 -16.67 40.91
C ALA A 188 15.49 -17.15 41.99
N ASP A 189 15.58 -18.48 42.19
CA ASP A 189 16.45 -19.11 43.19
C ASP A 189 17.94 -18.89 42.90
N THR A 190 18.31 -18.68 41.64
CA THR A 190 19.70 -18.47 41.19
C THR A 190 20.06 -17.00 40.93
N ALA A 191 19.08 -16.09 41.01
CA ALA A 191 19.29 -14.67 40.75
C ALA A 191 20.04 -13.97 41.90
N LYS A 192 20.98 -13.09 41.53
CA LYS A 192 21.81 -12.32 42.49
C LYS A 192 21.33 -10.88 42.74
N LEU A 193 20.35 -10.41 41.96
CA LEU A 193 19.84 -9.04 42.02
C LEU A 193 18.35 -9.08 42.37
N ASP A 194 17.94 -8.30 43.37
CA ASP A 194 16.55 -8.26 43.87
C ASP A 194 15.53 -7.91 42.77
N LYS A 195 15.89 -6.97 41.87
CA LYS A 195 15.06 -6.61 40.71
C LYS A 195 14.76 -7.81 39.80
N ASN A 196 15.71 -8.73 39.66
CA ASN A 196 15.52 -9.93 38.84
C ASN A 196 14.67 -10.96 39.57
N ILE A 197 14.86 -11.10 40.89
CA ILE A 197 14.03 -11.96 41.74
C ILE A 197 12.56 -11.52 41.67
N GLU A 198 12.29 -10.22 41.77
CA GLU A 198 10.94 -9.66 41.67
C GLU A 198 10.31 -9.89 40.29
N SER A 199 11.09 -9.68 39.22
CA SER A 199 10.65 -9.98 37.84
C SER A 199 10.27 -11.45 37.66
N TYR A 200 11.07 -12.38 38.19
CA TYR A 200 10.77 -13.81 38.11
C TYR A 200 9.57 -14.20 38.95
N LYS A 201 9.38 -13.62 40.15
CA LYS A 201 8.17 -13.82 40.95
C LYS A 201 6.91 -13.36 40.22
N LYS A 202 6.97 -12.19 39.54
CA LYS A 202 5.86 -11.72 38.70
C LYS A 202 5.56 -12.71 37.59
N ARG A 203 6.60 -13.20 36.89
CA ARG A 203 6.42 -14.19 35.83
C ARG A 203 5.87 -15.52 36.35
N MET A 204 6.22 -15.94 37.56
CA MET A 204 5.62 -17.11 38.21
C MET A 204 4.12 -16.91 38.42
N ALA A 205 3.70 -15.78 38.98
CA ALA A 205 2.28 -15.46 39.18
C ALA A 205 1.50 -15.42 37.86
N GLU A 206 2.07 -14.81 36.81
CA GLU A 206 1.46 -14.81 35.47
C GLU A 206 1.33 -16.22 34.87
N CYS A 207 2.30 -17.09 35.13
CA CYS A 207 2.24 -18.49 34.70
C CYS A 207 1.19 -19.30 35.49
N GLU A 208 1.10 -19.08 36.80
CA GLU A 208 0.11 -19.72 37.69
C GLU A 208 -1.31 -19.34 37.28
N GLU A 209 -1.60 -18.04 37.15
CA GLU A 209 -2.91 -17.53 36.71
C GLU A 209 -3.33 -18.13 35.36
N LYS A 210 -2.41 -18.17 34.39
CA LYS A 210 -2.72 -18.75 33.08
C LYS A 210 -2.90 -20.26 33.14
N MET A 211 -2.09 -20.96 33.94
CA MET A 211 -2.22 -22.40 34.13
C MET A 211 -3.60 -22.74 34.71
N GLU A 212 -4.00 -22.08 35.80
CA GLU A 212 -5.32 -22.25 36.42
C GLU A 212 -6.42 -21.99 35.41
N LYS A 213 -6.35 -20.87 34.67
CA LYS A 213 -7.32 -20.55 33.62
C LYS A 213 -7.47 -21.67 32.58
N TYR A 214 -6.37 -22.25 32.09
CA TYR A 214 -6.46 -23.36 31.11
C TYR A 214 -6.97 -24.66 31.72
N GLN A 215 -6.76 -24.88 33.02
CA GLN A 215 -7.32 -26.03 33.73
C GLN A 215 -8.84 -25.85 33.93
N ASP A 216 -9.28 -24.66 34.32
CA ASP A 216 -10.70 -24.34 34.44
C ASP A 216 -11.42 -24.47 33.09
N GLU A 217 -10.85 -23.90 32.02
CA GLU A 217 -11.38 -24.06 30.65
C GLU A 217 -11.38 -25.53 30.20
N PHE A 218 -10.40 -26.34 30.64
CA PHE A 218 -10.38 -27.77 30.35
C PHE A 218 -11.57 -28.47 31.00
N ASP A 219 -11.81 -28.23 32.29
CA ASP A 219 -12.88 -28.87 33.03
C ASP A 219 -14.25 -28.45 32.47
N GLU A 220 -14.43 -27.17 32.13
CA GLU A 220 -15.62 -26.68 31.43
C GLU A 220 -15.87 -27.43 30.11
N VAL A 221 -14.86 -27.55 29.25
CA VAL A 221 -14.99 -28.26 27.97
C VAL A 221 -15.17 -29.77 28.16
N ALA A 222 -14.56 -30.35 29.20
CA ALA A 222 -14.69 -31.78 29.51
C ALA A 222 -16.13 -32.13 29.90
N ASP A 223 -16.82 -31.21 30.58
CA ASP A 223 -18.20 -31.37 31.03
C ASP A 223 -19.25 -31.02 29.95
N MET A 224 -18.87 -30.31 28.88
CA MET A 224 -19.78 -29.96 27.79
C MET A 224 -20.40 -31.20 27.12
N ASP A 225 -21.71 -31.09 26.87
CA ASP A 225 -22.47 -32.09 26.11
C ASP A 225 -22.25 -31.98 24.59
N PHE A 226 -22.83 -32.90 23.82
CA PHE A 226 -22.73 -32.88 22.36
C PHE A 226 -23.21 -31.56 21.74
N ASP A 227 -24.33 -31.01 22.21
CA ASP A 227 -24.96 -29.83 21.59
C ASP A 227 -24.10 -28.58 21.85
N GLU A 228 -23.50 -28.48 23.04
CA GLU A 228 -22.52 -27.44 23.40
C GLU A 228 -21.20 -27.57 22.61
N ILE A 229 -20.66 -28.78 22.48
CA ILE A 229 -19.45 -29.05 21.70
C ILE A 229 -19.68 -28.76 20.21
N GLN A 230 -20.82 -29.17 19.66
CA GLN A 230 -21.17 -28.89 18.27
C GLN A 230 -21.30 -27.39 18.04
N LYS A 231 -21.97 -26.67 18.94
CA LYS A 231 -22.10 -25.20 18.86
C LYS A 231 -20.74 -24.49 18.92
N MET A 232 -19.85 -24.94 19.80
CA MET A 232 -18.49 -24.40 19.87
C MET A 232 -17.72 -24.68 18.57
N ALA A 233 -17.79 -25.90 18.05
CA ALA A 233 -17.14 -26.26 16.79
C ALA A 233 -17.68 -25.48 15.59
N LEU A 234 -18.99 -25.25 15.53
CA LEU A 234 -19.61 -24.41 14.49
C LEU A 234 -19.12 -22.98 14.57
N LYS A 235 -19.05 -22.40 15.77
CA LYS A 235 -18.53 -21.04 15.96
C LYS A 235 -17.08 -20.92 15.46
N ASP A 236 -16.22 -21.86 15.81
CA ASP A 236 -14.81 -21.84 15.41
C ASP A 236 -14.61 -22.06 13.90
N THR A 237 -15.38 -22.98 13.31
CA THR A 237 -15.28 -23.28 11.87
C THR A 237 -15.90 -22.19 11.01
N GLN A 238 -17.05 -21.63 11.41
CA GLN A 238 -17.66 -20.48 10.73
C GLN A 238 -16.78 -19.23 10.87
N GLY A 239 -16.22 -18.96 12.06
CA GLY A 239 -15.29 -17.86 12.26
C GLY A 239 -14.09 -17.91 11.32
N LEU A 240 -13.51 -19.09 11.09
CA LEU A 240 -12.43 -19.26 10.11
C LEU A 240 -12.90 -18.95 8.68
N VAL A 241 -14.09 -19.42 8.28
CA VAL A 241 -14.65 -19.14 6.94
C VAL A 241 -14.90 -17.65 6.76
N ASP A 242 -15.45 -16.98 7.78
CA ASP A 242 -15.73 -15.55 7.77
C ASP A 242 -14.43 -14.73 7.66
N ASP A 243 -13.41 -15.07 8.45
CA ASP A 243 -12.09 -14.42 8.39
C ASP A 243 -11.45 -14.54 6.99
N ILE A 244 -11.54 -15.72 6.36
CA ILE A 244 -11.02 -15.94 5.01
C ILE A 244 -11.85 -15.16 3.97
N ASN A 245 -13.18 -15.14 4.09
CA ASN A 245 -14.05 -14.36 3.22
C ASN A 245 -13.79 -12.86 3.34
N ASP A 246 -13.54 -12.35 4.53
CA ASP A 246 -13.19 -10.96 4.79
C ASP A 246 -11.83 -10.60 4.20
N SER A 247 -10.85 -11.52 4.27
CA SER A 247 -9.57 -11.38 3.60
C SER A 247 -9.73 -11.33 2.07
N ALA A 248 -10.55 -12.23 1.51
CA ALA A 248 -10.86 -12.30 0.09
C ALA A 248 -11.57 -11.03 -0.42
N SER A 249 -12.53 -10.52 0.37
CA SER A 249 -13.29 -9.31 0.05
C SER A 249 -12.37 -8.08 0.09
N THR A 250 -11.49 -7.99 1.08
CA THR A 250 -10.48 -6.93 1.20
C THR A 250 -9.53 -6.93 -0.01
N LYS A 251 -9.00 -8.10 -0.40
CA LYS A 251 -8.13 -8.25 -1.58
C LYS A 251 -8.88 -7.88 -2.87
N THR A 252 -10.14 -8.29 -2.99
CA THR A 252 -11.01 -7.92 -4.13
C THR A 252 -11.24 -6.40 -4.17
N GLY A 253 -11.44 -5.76 -3.02
CA GLY A 253 -11.59 -4.31 -2.90
C GLY A 253 -10.35 -3.55 -3.36
N TRP A 254 -9.15 -3.98 -2.92
CA TRP A 254 -7.88 -3.43 -3.40
C TRP A 254 -7.67 -3.61 -4.90
N MET A 255 -8.03 -4.77 -5.45
CA MET A 255 -7.98 -5.01 -6.89
C MET A 255 -8.88 -4.04 -7.66
N ILE A 256 -10.15 -3.87 -7.24
CA ILE A 256 -11.09 -2.93 -7.86
C ILE A 256 -10.57 -1.50 -7.78
N TYR A 257 -10.05 -1.11 -6.61
CA TYR A 257 -9.42 0.20 -6.42
C TYR A 257 -8.32 0.45 -7.45
N LEU A 258 -7.42 -0.51 -7.67
CA LEU A 258 -6.32 -0.39 -8.63
C LEU A 258 -6.81 -0.31 -10.08
N ILE A 259 -7.82 -1.11 -10.44
CA ILE A 259 -8.44 -1.09 -11.78
C ILE A 259 -9.04 0.29 -12.08
N ILE A 260 -9.63 0.95 -11.08
CA ILE A 260 -10.19 2.31 -11.22
C ILE A 260 -9.08 3.37 -11.20
N LEU A 261 -8.07 3.19 -10.34
CA LEU A 261 -6.99 4.16 -10.16
C LEU A 261 -6.15 4.33 -11.43
N ILE A 262 -5.87 3.25 -12.19
CA ILE A 262 -5.03 3.31 -13.39
C ILE A 262 -5.62 4.25 -14.46
N PRO A 263 -6.88 4.10 -14.93
CA PRO A 263 -7.52 5.05 -15.84
C PRO A 263 -7.59 6.48 -15.27
N LEU A 264 -7.92 6.63 -13.98
CA LEU A 264 -7.98 7.96 -13.35
C LEU A 264 -6.62 8.65 -13.34
N TYR A 265 -5.54 7.90 -13.11
CA TYR A 265 -4.19 8.41 -13.16
C TYR A 265 -3.83 8.90 -14.57
N ILE A 266 -4.18 8.13 -15.60
CA ILE A 266 -3.93 8.51 -17.00
C ILE A 266 -4.71 9.78 -17.35
N ILE A 267 -5.99 9.85 -17.01
CA ILE A 267 -6.87 11.00 -17.31
C ILE A 267 -6.40 12.25 -16.55
N SER A 268 -6.05 12.11 -15.29
CA SER A 268 -5.60 13.22 -14.44
C SER A 268 -4.16 13.66 -14.74
N GLY A 269 -3.34 12.82 -15.39
CA GLY A 269 -1.95 13.07 -15.76
C GLY A 269 -1.74 13.95 -17.00
N TYR A 270 -2.69 14.83 -17.33
CA TYR A 270 -2.59 15.83 -18.41
C TYR A 270 -2.80 17.28 -17.94
N PRO A 271 -1.98 17.80 -16.99
CA PRO A 271 -2.02 19.20 -16.57
C PRO A 271 -1.60 20.16 -17.68
N ARG A 272 -2.02 21.43 -17.55
CA ARG A 272 -1.44 22.54 -18.32
C ARG A 272 -0.10 22.97 -17.74
N GLY A 273 0.77 23.55 -18.56
CA GLY A 273 2.13 23.97 -18.16
C GLY A 273 2.16 24.84 -16.89
N TYR A 274 1.25 25.82 -16.76
CA TYR A 274 1.20 26.67 -15.56
C TYR A 274 0.88 25.89 -14.26
N VAL A 275 0.11 24.80 -14.35
CA VAL A 275 -0.19 23.93 -13.18
C VAL A 275 1.04 23.14 -12.75
N ILE A 276 1.90 22.77 -13.71
CA ILE A 276 3.17 22.09 -13.42
C ILE A 276 4.11 23.05 -12.68
N SER A 277 4.21 24.29 -13.17
CA SER A 277 5.01 25.35 -12.55
C SER A 277 4.58 25.61 -11.11
N ALA A 278 3.28 25.83 -10.89
CA ALA A 278 2.68 26.07 -9.57
C ALA A 278 3.03 24.99 -8.52
N HIS A 279 3.25 23.75 -8.96
CA HIS A 279 3.46 22.60 -8.09
C HIS A 279 4.83 21.91 -8.28
N ARG A 280 5.82 22.63 -8.82
CA ARG A 280 7.17 22.14 -9.05
C ARG A 280 7.81 21.49 -7.81
N ARG A 281 7.60 22.04 -6.61
CA ARG A 281 8.13 21.48 -5.34
C ARG A 281 7.57 20.10 -5.02
N GLN A 282 6.27 19.90 -5.19
CA GLN A 282 5.66 18.60 -4.97
C GLN A 282 6.16 17.58 -6.00
N HIS A 283 6.27 17.97 -7.27
CA HIS A 283 6.88 17.12 -8.29
C HIS A 283 8.31 16.72 -7.93
N GLY A 284 9.11 17.65 -7.38
CA GLY A 284 10.45 17.37 -6.86
C GLY A 284 10.46 16.31 -5.76
N PHE A 285 9.63 16.47 -4.74
CA PHE A 285 9.50 15.51 -3.63
C PHE A 285 9.07 14.11 -4.12
N MET A 286 8.01 14.03 -4.94
CA MET A 286 7.51 12.76 -5.46
C MET A 286 8.55 12.05 -6.34
N ARG A 287 9.33 12.81 -7.13
CA ARG A 287 10.43 12.25 -7.92
C ARG A 287 11.55 11.68 -7.05
N THR A 288 11.88 12.33 -5.94
CA THR A 288 12.86 11.83 -4.97
C THR A 288 12.36 10.56 -4.29
N LEU A 289 11.10 10.54 -3.83
CA LEU A 289 10.49 9.35 -3.23
C LEU A 289 10.49 8.16 -4.20
N GLN A 290 10.13 8.40 -5.47
CA GLN A 290 10.17 7.38 -6.50
C GLN A 290 11.58 6.81 -6.69
N LYS A 291 12.59 7.68 -6.81
CA LYS A 291 13.98 7.26 -7.01
C LYS A 291 14.47 6.39 -5.86
N ILE A 292 14.23 6.82 -4.62
CA ILE A 292 14.65 6.08 -3.43
C ILE A 292 13.91 4.75 -3.36
N GLY A 293 12.58 4.77 -3.49
CA GLY A 293 11.77 3.56 -3.41
C GLY A 293 12.13 2.53 -4.49
N PHE A 294 12.38 2.97 -5.72
CA PHE A 294 12.78 2.09 -6.81
C PHE A 294 14.22 1.59 -6.70
N ALA A 295 15.12 2.41 -6.14
CA ALA A 295 16.48 1.97 -5.83
C ALA A 295 16.47 0.86 -4.77
N VAL A 296 15.67 1.04 -3.70
CA VAL A 296 15.49 0.02 -2.66
C VAL A 296 14.88 -1.25 -3.25
N ALA A 297 13.80 -1.14 -4.03
CA ALA A 297 13.18 -2.30 -4.67
C ALA A 297 14.16 -3.06 -5.59
N SER A 298 14.90 -2.33 -6.42
CA SER A 298 15.92 -2.90 -7.30
C SER A 298 17.06 -3.55 -6.54
N PHE A 299 17.47 -2.99 -5.40
CA PHE A 299 18.48 -3.60 -4.54
C PHE A 299 18.02 -4.97 -4.03
N PHE A 300 16.84 -5.05 -3.40
CA PHE A 300 16.31 -6.31 -2.90
C PHE A 300 16.15 -7.37 -4.01
N PHE A 301 15.54 -6.98 -5.13
CA PHE A 301 15.34 -7.88 -6.25
C PHE A 301 16.67 -8.33 -6.87
N GLY A 302 17.58 -7.39 -7.13
CA GLY A 302 18.88 -7.65 -7.73
C GLY A 302 19.78 -8.51 -6.84
N SER A 303 19.82 -8.26 -5.54
CA SER A 303 20.55 -9.08 -4.57
C SER A 303 20.02 -10.51 -4.51
N GLY A 304 18.70 -10.70 -4.53
CA GLY A 304 18.11 -12.03 -4.64
C GLY A 304 18.50 -12.73 -5.94
N LEU A 305 18.34 -12.05 -7.08
CA LEU A 305 18.65 -12.61 -8.40
C LEU A 305 20.11 -13.08 -8.51
N LEU A 306 21.06 -12.24 -8.08
CA LEU A 306 22.50 -12.46 -8.18
C LEU A 306 23.08 -13.40 -7.12
N MET A 307 22.30 -13.78 -6.11
CA MET A 307 22.75 -14.72 -5.08
C MET A 307 23.01 -16.10 -5.70
N SER A 308 24.27 -16.52 -5.66
CA SER A 308 24.70 -17.86 -6.10
C SER A 308 24.44 -18.91 -5.03
N LEU A 309 24.21 -20.15 -5.47
CA LEU A 309 24.20 -21.30 -4.58
C LEU A 309 25.63 -21.63 -4.13
N LEU A 310 25.76 -22.21 -2.93
CA LEU A 310 27.03 -22.75 -2.48
C LEU A 310 27.36 -24.01 -3.28
N PRO A 311 28.67 -24.28 -3.52
CA PRO A 311 29.09 -25.53 -4.13
C PRO A 311 28.65 -26.73 -3.29
N ASP A 312 28.45 -27.86 -3.98
CA ASP A 312 28.08 -29.13 -3.34
C ASP A 312 29.14 -29.55 -2.32
N SER A 313 28.67 -30.18 -1.25
CA SER A 313 29.56 -30.73 -0.23
C SER A 313 30.21 -32.02 -0.74
N ILE A 314 31.53 -32.10 -0.61
CA ILE A 314 32.27 -33.34 -0.81
C ILE A 314 32.19 -34.12 0.52
N VAL A 315 31.41 -35.20 0.53
CA VAL A 315 31.21 -36.04 1.72
C VAL A 315 31.95 -37.36 1.53
N GLU A 316 32.76 -37.74 2.51
CA GLU A 316 33.55 -38.96 2.49
C GLU A 316 32.86 -40.06 3.32
N TYR A 317 32.45 -41.13 2.66
CA TYR A 317 31.77 -42.28 3.27
C TYR A 317 32.78 -43.37 3.61
N HIS A 318 32.88 -43.68 4.90
CA HIS A 318 33.67 -44.82 5.39
C HIS A 318 32.75 -46.01 5.63
N TYR A 319 32.92 -47.06 4.83
CA TYR A 319 32.18 -48.30 4.99
C TYR A 319 32.87 -49.23 6.00
N THR A 320 32.08 -50.05 6.69
CA THR A 320 32.54 -51.08 7.63
C THR A 320 33.51 -52.10 7.02
N SER A 321 33.59 -52.17 5.68
CA SER A 321 34.56 -52.96 4.94
C SER A 321 35.95 -52.31 4.76
N GLY A 322 36.17 -51.11 5.31
CA GLY A 322 37.40 -50.32 5.11
C GLY A 322 37.47 -49.57 3.77
N ARG A 323 36.41 -49.63 2.96
CA ARG A 323 36.30 -48.87 1.71
C ARG A 323 35.93 -47.43 2.01
N VAL A 324 36.58 -46.49 1.33
CA VAL A 324 36.30 -45.07 1.41
C VAL A 324 35.77 -44.60 0.05
N GLU A 325 34.65 -43.89 0.05
CA GLU A 325 34.03 -43.36 -1.16
C GLU A 325 33.67 -41.90 -0.97
N THR A 326 34.19 -41.05 -1.84
CA THR A 326 33.88 -39.62 -1.83
C THR A 326 32.69 -39.39 -2.75
N ARG A 327 31.62 -38.77 -2.23
CA ARG A 327 30.41 -38.43 -2.98
C ARG A 327 30.19 -36.91 -2.95
N ASN A 328 29.74 -36.37 -4.07
CA ASN A 328 29.18 -35.03 -4.10
C ASN A 328 27.73 -35.10 -3.64
N GLU A 329 27.41 -34.43 -2.55
CA GLU A 329 26.05 -34.29 -2.05
C GLU A 329 25.63 -32.83 -2.06
N GLY A 330 24.36 -32.60 -2.41
CA GLY A 330 23.78 -31.27 -2.43
C GLY A 330 23.87 -30.63 -1.06
N ASN A 331 24.45 -29.43 -0.98
CA ASN A 331 24.64 -28.75 0.29
C ASN A 331 23.28 -28.39 0.91
N PRO A 332 22.90 -28.91 2.09
CA PRO A 332 21.59 -28.65 2.69
C PRO A 332 21.37 -27.17 3.03
N VAL A 333 22.44 -26.39 3.18
CA VAL A 333 22.40 -24.93 3.36
C VAL A 333 21.83 -24.22 2.11
N ASN A 334 21.90 -24.84 0.93
CA ASN A 334 21.31 -24.29 -0.29
C ASN A 334 19.78 -24.13 -0.19
N ILE A 335 19.08 -24.90 0.65
CA ILE A 335 17.64 -24.71 0.90
C ILE A 335 17.39 -23.35 1.56
N VAL A 336 18.20 -23.00 2.56
CA VAL A 336 18.13 -21.71 3.26
C VAL A 336 18.47 -20.57 2.30
N ILE A 337 19.50 -20.75 1.47
CA ILE A 337 19.91 -19.75 0.46
C ILE A 337 18.80 -19.54 -0.57
N LEU A 338 18.14 -20.60 -1.05
CA LEU A 338 16.98 -20.48 -1.93
C LEU A 338 15.84 -19.72 -1.26
N GLY A 339 15.55 -20.02 0.02
CA GLY A 339 14.56 -19.28 0.80
C GLY A 339 14.86 -17.78 0.87
N ILE A 340 16.11 -17.41 1.19
CA ILE A 340 16.56 -16.02 1.23
C ILE A 340 16.48 -15.38 -0.16
N LYS A 341 16.95 -16.08 -1.19
CA LYS A 341 16.93 -15.62 -2.59
C LYS A 341 15.53 -15.26 -3.05
N PHE A 342 14.57 -16.18 -2.92
CA PHE A 342 13.19 -15.92 -3.29
C PHE A 342 12.54 -14.87 -2.39
N GLY A 343 12.83 -14.89 -1.08
CA GLY A 343 12.35 -13.88 -0.14
C GLY A 343 12.77 -12.46 -0.51
N LEU A 344 14.03 -12.26 -0.88
CA LEU A 344 14.56 -10.97 -1.34
C LEU A 344 13.90 -10.51 -2.65
N MET A 345 13.70 -11.42 -3.60
CA MET A 345 13.01 -11.12 -4.86
C MET A 345 11.55 -10.68 -4.61
N ILE A 346 10.81 -11.43 -3.78
CA ILE A 346 9.42 -11.10 -3.42
C ILE A 346 9.37 -9.74 -2.72
N ALA A 347 10.25 -9.49 -1.75
CA ALA A 347 10.33 -8.21 -1.05
C ALA A 347 10.54 -7.03 -2.03
N GLY A 348 11.46 -7.18 -2.99
CA GLY A 348 11.70 -6.18 -4.02
C GLY A 348 10.46 -5.86 -4.85
N VAL A 349 9.72 -6.89 -5.29
CA VAL A 349 8.46 -6.72 -6.04
C VAL A 349 7.39 -6.02 -5.20
N LEU A 350 7.23 -6.39 -3.93
CA LEU A 350 6.24 -5.78 -3.03
C LEU A 350 6.54 -4.29 -2.78
N ILE A 351 7.81 -3.93 -2.54
CA ILE A 351 8.23 -2.53 -2.36
C ILE A 351 7.96 -1.74 -3.64
N PHE A 352 8.31 -2.28 -4.82
CA PHE A 352 8.05 -1.64 -6.10
C PHE A 352 6.55 -1.37 -6.31
N CYS A 353 5.70 -2.35 -6.04
CA CYS A 353 4.25 -2.24 -6.14
C CYS A 353 3.71 -1.17 -5.19
N PHE A 354 4.10 -1.23 -3.91
CA PHE A 354 3.66 -0.29 -2.88
C PHE A 354 4.00 1.17 -3.23
N VAL A 355 5.27 1.42 -3.57
CA VAL A 355 5.73 2.77 -3.96
C VAL A 355 4.98 3.26 -5.20
N SER A 356 4.74 2.37 -6.17
CA SER A 356 4.02 2.71 -7.39
C SER A 356 2.58 3.13 -7.10
N VAL A 357 1.84 2.33 -6.33
CA VAL A 357 0.44 2.60 -5.96
C VAL A 357 0.33 3.87 -5.11
N LEU A 358 1.22 4.07 -4.15
CA LEU A 358 1.21 5.25 -3.28
C LEU A 358 1.41 6.54 -4.09
N ILE A 359 2.43 6.57 -4.95
CA ILE A 359 2.72 7.73 -5.78
C ILE A 359 1.58 7.98 -6.76
N MET A 360 1.08 6.92 -7.41
CA MET A 360 -0.03 7.02 -8.36
C MET A 360 -1.28 7.57 -7.69
N THR A 361 -1.58 7.15 -6.46
CA THR A 361 -2.71 7.66 -5.67
C THR A 361 -2.59 9.16 -5.42
N ILE A 362 -1.43 9.61 -4.93
CA ILE A 362 -1.19 11.02 -4.60
C ILE A 362 -1.22 11.90 -5.86
N GLU A 363 -0.57 11.45 -6.94
CA GLU A 363 -0.55 12.17 -8.22
C GLU A 363 -1.95 12.24 -8.83
N THR A 364 -2.75 11.16 -8.73
CA THR A 364 -4.14 11.13 -9.21
C THR A 364 -5.03 12.11 -8.44
N ILE A 365 -5.01 12.07 -7.10
CA ILE A 365 -5.79 12.99 -6.26
C ILE A 365 -5.39 14.45 -6.55
N SER A 366 -4.09 14.71 -6.65
CA SER A 366 -3.56 16.04 -6.96
C SER A 366 -4.01 16.49 -8.35
N GLY A 367 -3.90 15.63 -9.37
CA GLY A 367 -4.32 15.92 -10.73
C GLY A 367 -5.82 16.16 -10.84
N LEU A 368 -6.64 15.34 -10.17
CA LEU A 368 -8.09 15.53 -10.10
C LEU A 368 -8.45 16.89 -9.49
N LYS A 369 -7.81 17.29 -8.39
CA LYS A 369 -8.07 18.58 -7.74
C LYS A 369 -7.66 19.78 -8.61
N ARG A 370 -6.57 19.67 -9.37
CA ARG A 370 -5.91 20.80 -10.03
C ARG A 370 -6.28 20.98 -11.49
N ASN A 371 -6.47 19.87 -12.20
CA ASN A 371 -6.67 19.89 -13.65
C ASN A 371 -8.13 20.00 -14.05
N PHE A 372 -9.06 19.79 -13.10
CA PHE A 372 -10.49 19.81 -13.33
C PHE A 372 -11.17 20.95 -12.58
N ASN A 373 -11.97 21.74 -13.31
CA ASN A 373 -12.83 22.74 -12.71
C ASN A 373 -14.13 22.09 -12.21
N TRP A 374 -14.07 21.57 -10.98
CA TRP A 374 -15.22 20.92 -10.33
C TRP A 374 -16.42 21.85 -10.16
N ALA A 375 -16.20 23.14 -9.92
CA ALA A 375 -17.29 24.12 -9.77
C ALA A 375 -18.09 24.27 -11.08
N ALA A 376 -17.42 24.33 -12.23
CA ALA A 376 -18.10 24.37 -13.52
C ALA A 376 -18.82 23.05 -13.84
N MET A 377 -18.29 21.90 -13.43
CA MET A 377 -18.95 20.60 -13.62
C MET A 377 -20.18 20.43 -12.72
N LEU A 378 -20.11 20.87 -11.46
CA LEU A 378 -21.22 20.78 -10.50
C LEU A 378 -22.35 21.77 -10.85
N ASN A 379 -22.01 22.94 -11.39
CA ASN A 379 -23.01 23.94 -11.79
C ASN A 379 -23.73 23.61 -13.11
N LYS A 380 -23.17 22.73 -13.97
CA LYS A 380 -23.86 22.24 -15.18
C LYS A 380 -25.13 21.42 -14.89
N GLY A 381 -25.33 20.94 -13.66
CA GLY A 381 -26.52 20.21 -13.23
C GLY A 381 -27.69 21.08 -12.78
N LYS A 382 -27.48 22.38 -12.53
CA LYS A 382 -28.56 23.32 -12.19
C LYS A 382 -29.11 23.95 -13.48
N LYS A 383 -30.11 23.30 -14.10
CA LYS A 383 -30.93 23.97 -15.11
C LYS A 383 -31.54 25.21 -14.46
N ALA A 384 -31.39 26.38 -15.11
CA ALA A 384 -32.06 27.61 -14.71
C ALA A 384 -33.58 27.34 -14.57
N PRO A 385 -34.26 27.92 -13.56
CA PRO A 385 -35.71 27.84 -13.49
C PRO A 385 -36.28 28.42 -14.79
N VAL A 386 -37.13 27.64 -15.45
CA VAL A 386 -37.89 28.06 -16.62
C VAL A 386 -38.66 29.30 -16.21
N ALA A 387 -38.33 30.45 -16.82
CA ALA A 387 -39.16 31.64 -16.72
C ALA A 387 -40.54 31.25 -17.26
N VAL A 388 -41.54 31.23 -16.37
CA VAL A 388 -42.94 31.08 -16.75
C VAL A 388 -43.26 32.29 -17.62
N ALA A 389 -43.47 32.04 -18.91
CA ALA A 389 -44.02 33.04 -19.81
C ALA A 389 -45.40 33.44 -19.27
N GLU A 390 -45.55 34.70 -18.88
CA GLU A 390 -46.87 35.30 -18.65
C GLU A 390 -47.67 35.20 -19.95
N ALA A 391 -48.73 34.39 -19.94
CA ALA A 391 -49.69 34.34 -21.02
C ALA A 391 -50.52 35.63 -21.03
N PRO A 392 -50.87 36.17 -22.22
CA PRO A 392 -51.60 37.43 -22.33
C PRO A 392 -53.03 37.30 -21.80
N ILE A 393 -53.41 38.22 -20.92
CA ILE A 393 -54.78 38.38 -20.43
C ILE A 393 -55.66 38.85 -21.59
N ASN A 394 -56.46 37.95 -22.15
CA ASN A 394 -57.66 38.31 -22.89
C ASN A 394 -58.74 38.72 -21.88
N ALA A 395 -58.98 40.02 -21.76
CA ALA A 395 -60.21 40.54 -21.19
C ALA A 395 -61.07 41.09 -22.33
N ARG A 396 -62.08 40.31 -22.73
CA ARG A 396 -63.27 40.80 -23.43
C ARG A 396 -64.45 40.65 -22.47
N ASN A 397 -65.04 41.80 -22.16
CA ASN A 397 -66.39 42.13 -21.71
C ASN A 397 -66.26 43.66 -21.50
N ASP A 398 -66.67 44.52 -22.42
CA ASP A 398 -67.98 44.60 -23.07
C ASP A 398 -67.94 44.77 -24.60
#